data_AF-A0A2M8S9U3-F1
#
_entry.id   AF-A0A2M8S9U3-F1
#
_cell.length_a   1.000
_cell.length_b   1.000
_cell.length_c   1.000
_cell.angle_alpha   90.00
_cell.angle_beta   90.00
_cell.angle_gamma   90.00
#
_symmetry.space_group_name_H-M   'P 1'
#
loop_
_entity.id
_entity.type
_entity.pdbx_description
1 polymer ?
#
loop_
_entity_poly.entity_id
_entity_poly.type
_entity_poly.pdbx_seq_one_letter_code
_entity_poly.pdbx_strand_id
1 'polypeptide(L)' 'KRVGGRGEGKFEQISWEEALDTVAAQMQRVKQRYGNSALFVPYGTGS' A
#
# COMPACT_ATOMS: atom_id res chain seq x y z
N LYS A 1 5.15 3.61 -9.01
CA LYS A 1 3.73 3.16 -9.05
C LYS A 1 3.56 1.99 -10.02
N ARG A 2 2.70 1.00 -9.71
CA ARG A 2 2.47 -0.16 -10.59
C ARG A 2 1.54 0.24 -11.73
N VAL A 3 1.94 -0.04 -12.97
CA VAL A 3 1.17 0.31 -14.19
C VAL A 3 0.64 -0.91 -14.93
N GLY A 4 1.14 -2.11 -14.64
CA GLY A 4 0.68 -3.38 -15.22
C GLY A 4 -0.04 -4.30 -14.23
N GLY A 5 -0.33 -5.51 -14.69
CA GLY A 5 -0.85 -6.59 -13.85
C GLY A 5 0.10 -6.93 -12.68
N ARG A 6 -0.46 -7.51 -11.62
CA ARG A 6 0.36 -7.97 -10.48
C ARG A 6 1.31 -9.06 -10.95
N GLY A 7 2.60 -8.91 -10.66
CA GLY A 7 3.64 -9.87 -11.06
C GLY A 7 4.32 -9.55 -12.40
N GLU A 8 3.83 -8.57 -13.16
CA GLU A 8 4.44 -8.21 -14.46
C GLU A 8 5.72 -7.37 -14.35
N GLY A 9 6.06 -6.88 -13.15
CA GLY A 9 7.27 -6.06 -12.96
C GLY A 9 7.23 -4.66 -13.61
N LYS A 10 6.08 -4.20 -14.09
CA LYS A 10 5.94 -2.89 -14.77
C LYS A 10 5.61 -1.77 -13.79
N PHE A 11 6.53 -0.81 -13.68
CA PHE A 11 6.42 0.34 -12.78
C PHE A 11 6.84 1.65 -13.46
N GLU A 12 6.23 2.74 -13.02
CA GLU A 12 6.67 4.11 -13.30
C GLU A 12 7.30 4.74 -12.03
N GLN A 13 8.25 5.63 -12.22
CA GLN A 13 8.83 6.42 -11.13
C GLN A 13 7.82 7.48 -10.67
N ILE A 14 7.72 7.67 -9.36
CA ILE A 14 6.90 8.71 -8.72
C ILE A 14 7.71 9.39 -7.61
N SER A 15 7.28 10.55 -7.15
CA SER A 15 7.92 11.22 -6.00
C SER A 15 7.63 10.46 -4.70
N TRP A 16 8.41 10.79 -3.67
CA TRP A 16 8.17 10.25 -2.33
C TRP A 16 6.85 10.74 -1.75
N GLU A 17 6.50 12.00 -2.00
CA GLU A 17 5.23 12.60 -1.57
C GLU A 17 4.04 11.83 -2.18
N GLU A 18 4.04 11.60 -3.51
CA GLU A 18 2.97 10.86 -4.16
C GLU A 18 2.86 9.43 -3.63
N ALA A 19 4.00 8.78 -3.37
CA ALA A 19 4.02 7.41 -2.84
C ALA A 19 3.37 7.33 -1.46
N LEU A 20 3.75 8.24 -0.56
CA LEU A 20 3.25 8.28 0.82
C LEU A 20 1.77 8.65 0.87
N ASP A 21 1.36 9.66 0.10
CA ASP A 21 -0.03 10.10 0.01
C ASP A 21 -0.94 8.97 -0.51
N THR A 22 -0.46 8.25 -1.53
CA THR A 22 -1.20 7.11 -2.10
C THR A 22 -1.43 6.03 -1.05
N VAL A 23 -0.40 5.63 -0.30
CA VAL A 23 -0.52 4.58 0.73
C VAL A 23 -1.42 5.05 1.88
N ALA A 24 -1.24 6.27 2.37
CA ALA A 24 -2.05 6.83 3.44
C ALA A 24 -3.55 6.86 3.08
N ALA A 25 -3.88 7.32 1.87
CA ALA A 25 -5.26 7.35 1.38
C ALA A 25 -5.88 5.94 1.32
N GLN A 26 -5.13 4.93 0.87
CA GLN A 26 -5.65 3.56 0.83
C GLN A 26 -5.86 2.98 2.23
N MET A 27 -4.94 3.23 3.17
CA MET A 27 -5.09 2.80 4.57
C MET A 27 -6.31 3.46 5.22
N GLN A 28 -6.52 4.76 5.02
CA GLN A 28 -7.69 5.48 5.52
C GLN A 28 -8.98 4.91 4.93
N ARG A 29 -9.04 4.66 3.61
CA ARG A 29 -10.20 4.05 2.95
C ARG A 29 -10.56 2.69 3.56
N VAL A 30 -9.58 1.82 3.77
CA VAL A 30 -9.78 0.49 4.37
C VAL A 30 -10.28 0.63 5.80
N LYS A 31 -9.63 1.47 6.61
CA LYS A 31 -10.04 1.75 7.99
C LYS A 31 -11.48 2.27 8.08
N GLN A 32 -11.86 3.22 7.23
CA GLN A 32 -13.21 3.80 7.23
C GLN A 32 -14.27 2.77 6.84
N ARG A 33 -13.97 1.90 5.87
CA ARG A 33 -14.96 0.94 5.35
C ARG A 33 -15.08 -0.33 6.20
N TYR A 34 -13.99 -0.79 6.80
CA TYR A 34 -13.93 -2.12 7.43
C TYR A 34 -13.44 -2.09 8.88
N GLY A 35 -13.08 -0.92 9.41
CA GLY A 35 -12.50 -0.79 10.75
C GLY A 35 -11.01 -1.14 10.81
N ASN A 36 -10.39 -0.89 11.97
CA ASN A 36 -8.95 -1.11 12.16
C ASN A 36 -8.54 -2.59 12.06
N SER A 37 -9.44 -3.53 12.38
CA SER A 37 -9.15 -4.97 12.34
C SER A 37 -8.88 -5.51 10.93
N ALA A 38 -9.24 -4.75 9.89
CA ALA A 38 -8.93 -5.09 8.50
C ALA A 38 -7.47 -4.80 8.11
N LEU A 39 -6.70 -4.12 8.97
CA LEU A 39 -5.27 -3.86 8.75
C LEU A 39 -4.43 -4.91 9.47
N PHE A 40 -3.82 -5.81 8.71
CA PHE A 40 -2.87 -6.78 9.24
C PHE A 40 -1.45 -6.26 9.09
N VAL A 41 -0.73 -6.17 10.21
CA VAL A 41 0.69 -5.83 10.24
C VAL A 41 1.44 -7.09 10.66
N PRO A 42 1.93 -7.90 9.70
CA PRO A 42 2.76 -9.04 10.05
C PRO A 42 4.08 -8.53 10.62
N TYR A 43 4.26 -8.67 11.93
CA TYR A 43 5.57 -8.48 12.56
C TYR A 43 6.35 -9.79 12.40
N GLY A 44 7.44 -9.75 11.64
CA GLY A 44 8.36 -10.86 11.47
C GLY A 44 9.78 -10.42 11.81
N THR A 45 10.47 -11.18 12.66
CA THR A 45 11.84 -10.88 13.09
C THR A 45 12.93 -11.36 12.13
N GLY A 46 12.56 -11.79 10.92
CA GLY A 46 13.49 -12.14 9.84
C GLY A 46 14.59 -13.12 10.23
N SER A 47 14.30 -14.44 10.17
CA SER A 47 15.35 -15.45 9.97
C SER A 47 15.65 -15.60 8.49
#